data_AF-A0A2Z5EMY1-F1
#
_entry.id   AF-A0A2Z5EMY1-F1
#
_cell.length_a   1.000
_cell.length_b   1.000
_cell.length_c   1.000
_cell.angle_alpha   90.00
_cell.angle_beta   90.00
_cell.angle_gamma   90.00
#
_symmetry.space_group_name_H-M   'P 1'
#
loop_
_entity.id
_entity.type
_entity.pdbx_description
1 polymer ?
#
loop_
_entity_poly.entity_id
_entity_poly.type
_entity_poly.pdbx_seq_one_letter_code
_entity_poly.pdbx_strand_id
1 'polypeptide(L)'
;PRDNIVQHAELRRMTVIEYAPDSKQAQEYRDLATKVHNNAGNGTIPTPITMDQLEDMLMEFGIMESIDETQVGKTAVELAA
;
A
#
# COMPACT_ATOMS: atom_id res chain seq x y z
N PRO A 1 0.42 7.95 5.85
CA PRO A 1 -0.51 7.73 6.99
C PRO A 1 -1.97 7.83 6.53
N ARG A 2 -2.89 7.08 7.15
CA ARG A 2 -4.33 7.24 6.89
C ARG A 2 -4.87 8.30 7.84
N ASP A 3 -5.33 9.42 7.29
CA ASP A 3 -5.75 10.61 8.04
C ASP A 3 -7.09 11.13 7.51
N ASN A 4 -8.05 11.40 8.41
CA ASN A 4 -9.39 11.87 8.09
C ASN A 4 -9.43 13.28 7.48
N ILE A 5 -8.36 14.05 7.63
CA ILE A 5 -8.24 15.39 7.04
C ILE A 5 -8.28 15.36 5.52
N VAL A 6 -7.87 14.24 4.91
CA VAL A 6 -7.91 14.03 3.46
C VAL A 6 -9.34 14.11 2.96
N GLN A 7 -10.26 13.39 3.58
CA GLN A 7 -11.68 13.39 3.22
C GLN A 7 -12.31 14.77 3.40
N HIS A 8 -11.91 15.52 4.45
CA HIS A 8 -12.41 16.89 4.66
C HIS A 8 -11.93 17.89 3.59
N ALA A 9 -10.70 17.72 3.09
CA ALA A 9 -10.16 18.51 1.98
C ALA A 9 -10.86 18.14 0.66
N GLU A 10 -11.02 16.83 0.40
CA GLU A 10 -11.69 16.30 -0.80
C GLU A 10 -13.15 16.76 -0.92
N LEU A 11 -13.92 16.78 0.17
CA LEU A 11 -15.29 17.30 0.19
C LEU A 11 -15.38 18.78 -0.24
N ARG A 12 -14.31 19.54 -0.05
CA ARG A 12 -14.19 20.95 -0.46
C ARG A 12 -13.51 21.12 -1.81
N ARG A 13 -13.21 20.01 -2.51
CA ARG A 13 -12.51 19.99 -3.80
C ARG A 13 -11.15 20.70 -3.75
N MET A 14 -10.47 20.59 -2.61
CA MET A 14 -9.16 21.18 -2.35
C MET A 14 -8.14 20.09 -2.04
N THR A 15 -6.87 20.37 -2.29
CA THR A 15 -5.79 19.52 -1.77
C THR A 15 -5.61 19.73 -0.27
N VAL A 16 -5.01 18.76 0.43
CA VAL A 16 -4.68 18.92 1.86
C VAL A 16 -3.66 20.04 2.08
N ILE A 17 -2.76 20.28 1.12
CA ILE A 17 -1.78 21.38 1.16
C ILE A 17 -2.47 22.75 1.19
N GLU A 18 -3.52 22.93 0.38
CA GLU A 18 -4.28 24.19 0.32
C GLU A 18 -5.27 24.31 1.49
N TYR A 19 -5.96 23.23 1.82
CA TYR A 19 -7.00 23.24 2.86
C TYR A 19 -6.43 23.37 4.27
N ALA A 20 -5.34 22.67 4.57
CA ALA A 20 -4.75 22.62 5.90
C ALA A 20 -3.20 22.53 5.81
N PRO A 21 -2.53 23.64 5.44
CA PRO A 21 -1.09 23.66 5.14
C PRO A 21 -0.20 23.24 6.31
N ASP A 22 -0.64 23.49 7.54
CA ASP A 22 0.11 23.16 8.76
C ASP A 22 -0.24 21.78 9.34
N SER A 23 -1.07 21.00 8.65
CA SER A 23 -1.42 19.65 9.09
C SER A 23 -0.26 18.67 8.95
N LYS A 24 -0.25 17.63 9.80
CA LYS A 24 0.73 16.54 9.69
C LYS A 24 0.67 15.88 8.32
N GLN A 25 -0.54 15.63 7.82
CA GLN A 25 -0.75 15.03 6.50
C GLN A 25 -0.24 15.93 5.35
N ALA A 26 -0.34 17.26 5.47
CA ALA A 26 0.28 18.17 4.51
C ALA A 26 1.80 18.02 4.49
N GLN A 27 2.43 17.86 5.66
CA GLN A 27 3.86 17.63 5.74
C GLN A 27 4.28 16.30 5.10
N GLU A 28 3.51 15.22 5.31
CA GLU A 28 3.76 13.92 4.64
C GLU A 28 3.79 14.05 3.11
N TYR A 29 2.88 14.85 2.53
CA TYR A 29 2.89 15.11 1.10
C TYR A 29 4.10 15.93 0.63
N ARG A 30 4.54 16.93 1.43
CA ARG A 30 5.78 17.69 1.13
C ARG A 30 6.99 16.78 1.17
N ASP A 31 7.10 15.95 2.20
CA ASP A 31 8.21 15.01 2.36
C ASP A 31 8.24 13.99 1.22
N LEU A 32 7.06 13.47 0.81
CA LEU A 32 6.93 12.63 -0.37
C LEU A 32 7.39 13.36 -1.63
N ALA A 33 6.94 14.61 -1.85
CA ALA A 33 7.35 15.41 -3.00
C ALA A 33 8.87 15.64 -3.03
N THR A 34 9.49 15.91 -1.87
CA THR A 34 10.95 16.02 -1.74
C THR A 34 11.64 14.71 -2.08
N LYS A 35 11.15 13.56 -1.58
CA LYS A 35 11.72 12.24 -1.92
C LYS A 35 11.64 11.95 -3.41
N VAL A 36 10.51 12.23 -4.04
CA VAL A 36 10.33 12.04 -5.49
C VAL A 36 11.25 12.96 -6.29
N HIS A 37 11.37 14.23 -5.90
CA HIS A 37 12.28 15.18 -6.53
C HIS A 37 13.74 14.73 -6.41
N ASN A 38 14.15 14.33 -5.20
CA ASN A 38 15.50 13.88 -4.91
C ASN A 38 15.82 12.48 -5.48
N ASN A 39 14.81 11.69 -5.84
CA ASN A 39 15.01 10.43 -6.57
C ASN A 39 15.72 10.67 -7.91
N ALA A 40 15.70 11.90 -8.45
CA ALA A 40 16.55 12.36 -9.54
C ALA A 40 16.55 11.46 -10.79
N GLY A 41 15.40 10.84 -11.10
CA GLY A 41 15.27 9.95 -12.24
C GLY A 41 15.98 8.60 -12.07
N ASN A 42 16.27 8.17 -10.84
CA ASN A 42 16.75 6.82 -10.50
C ASN A 42 15.64 5.77 -10.70
N GLY A 43 15.15 5.67 -11.94
CA GLY A 43 14.21 4.65 -12.38
C GLY A 43 14.94 3.37 -12.75
N THR A 44 14.34 2.24 -12.41
CA THR A 44 14.80 0.90 -12.79
C THR A 44 13.73 0.20 -13.60
N ILE A 45 14.12 -0.73 -14.49
CA ILE A 45 13.15 -1.62 -15.13
C ILE A 45 12.73 -2.65 -14.07
N PRO A 46 11.46 -2.70 -13.64
CA PRO A 46 11.03 -3.63 -12.61
C PRO A 46 11.07 -5.07 -13.13
N THR A 47 11.45 -6.01 -12.27
CA THR A 47 11.35 -7.44 -12.54
C THR A 47 10.08 -7.96 -11.90
N PRO A 48 9.09 -8.45 -12.69
CA PRO A 48 7.90 -9.07 -12.13
C PRO A 48 8.27 -10.27 -11.25
N ILE A 49 7.61 -10.38 -10.09
CA ILE A 49 7.70 -11.55 -9.21
C ILE A 49 6.63 -12.59 -9.60
N THR A 50 6.85 -13.85 -9.24
CA THR A 50 5.85 -14.92 -9.41
C THR A 50 4.73 -14.80 -8.35
N MET A 51 3.65 -15.57 -8.54
CA MET A 51 2.57 -15.62 -7.54
C MET A 51 3.08 -16.21 -6.21
N ASP A 52 3.84 -17.31 -6.27
CA ASP A 52 4.44 -17.94 -5.09
C ASP A 52 5.29 -16.94 -4.29
N GLN A 53 6.13 -16.15 -4.98
CA GLN A 53 6.95 -15.11 -4.34
C GLN A 53 6.11 -14.01 -3.67
N LEU A 54 4.94 -13.68 -4.23
CA LEU A 54 4.04 -12.71 -3.63
C LEU A 54 3.35 -13.29 -2.38
N GLU A 55 2.90 -14.55 -2.44
CA GLU A 55 2.27 -15.24 -1.30
C GLU A 55 3.25 -15.41 -0.13
N ASP A 56 4.49 -15.83 -0.43
CA ASP A 56 5.58 -15.92 0.56
C ASP A 56 5.82 -14.59 1.26
N MET A 57 5.88 -13.49 0.49
CA MET A 57 6.08 -12.14 1.05
C MET A 57 4.92 -11.72 1.96
N LEU A 58 3.67 -12.04 1.59
CA LEU A 58 2.50 -11.74 2.42
C LEU A 58 2.47 -12.53 3.73
N MET A 59 2.93 -13.79 3.70
CA MET A 59 3.11 -14.63 4.91
C MET A 59 4.25 -14.11 5.78
N GLU A 60 5.39 -13.72 5.19
CA GLU A 60 6.57 -13.18 5.89
C GLU A 60 6.23 -11.91 6.69
N PHE A 61 5.51 -10.98 6.08
CA PHE A 61 5.11 -9.72 6.74
C PHE A 61 3.87 -9.87 7.64
N GLY A 62 3.35 -11.09 7.82
CA GLY A 62 2.23 -11.40 8.72
C GLY A 62 0.90 -10.79 8.29
N ILE A 63 0.73 -10.54 6.99
CA ILE A 63 -0.51 -10.01 6.40
C ILE A 63 -1.52 -11.15 6.16
N MET A 64 -1.04 -12.36 5.91
CA MET A 64 -1.83 -13.58 5.86
C MET A 64 -1.35 -14.57 6.92
N GLU A 65 -2.28 -15.33 7.51
CA GLU A 65 -1.92 -16.52 8.28
C GLU A 65 -1.21 -17.51 7.35
N SER A 66 -0.23 -18.26 7.87
CA SER A 66 0.47 -19.29 7.11
C SER A 66 -0.55 -20.24 6.49
N ILE A 67 -0.59 -20.29 5.17
CA ILE A 67 -1.53 -21.15 4.44
C ILE A 67 -1.06 -22.60 4.65
N ASP A 68 -1.97 -23.45 5.11
CA ASP A 68 -1.75 -24.90 5.07
C ASP A 68 -1.70 -25.31 3.59
N GLU A 69 -0.50 -25.60 3.09
CA GLU A 69 -0.25 -25.99 1.70
C GLU A 69 -1.12 -27.17 1.24
N THR A 70 -1.63 -27.99 2.18
CA THR A 70 -2.54 -29.09 1.85
C THR A 70 -3.95 -28.63 1.43
N GLN A 71 -4.28 -27.35 1.60
CA GLN A 71 -5.57 -26.75 1.25
C GLN A 71 -5.54 -25.88 -0.01
N VAL A 72 -4.35 -25.64 -0.57
CA VAL A 72 -4.17 -24.84 -1.78
C VAL A 72 -4.89 -25.51 -2.96
N GLY A 73 -5.71 -24.72 -3.67
CA GLY A 73 -6.48 -25.20 -4.82
C GLY A 73 -7.72 -26.04 -4.48
N LYS A 74 -8.03 -26.25 -3.19
CA LYS A 74 -9.26 -26.92 -2.75
C LYS A 74 -10.38 -25.91 -2.52
N THR A 75 -11.55 -26.22 -3.03
CA THR A 75 -12.76 -25.46 -2.74
C THR A 75 -13.22 -25.71 -1.30
N ALA A 76 -13.97 -24.77 -0.73
CA ALA A 76 -14.56 -24.94 0.61
C ALA A 76 -15.44 -26.20 0.74
N VAL A 77 -15.99 -26.68 -0.39
CA VAL A 77 -16.77 -27.92 -0.44
C VAL A 77 -15.88 -29.16 -0.34
N GLU A 78 -14.70 -29.15 -0.97
CA GLU A 78 -13.73 -30.25 -0.93
C GLU A 78 -12.97 -30.33 0.39
N LEU A 79 -12.88 -29.22 1.14
CA LEU A 79 -12.29 -29.18 2.48
C LEU A 79 -13.27 -29.67 3.57
N ALA A 80 -14.57 -29.69 3.28
CA ALA A 80 -15.62 -30.08 4.22
C ALA A 80 -16.09 -31.54 4.04
N ALA A 81 -15.56 -32.26 3.03
CA ALA A 81 -15.87 -33.65 2.71
C ALA A 81 -14.78 -34.60 3.24
#